data_AF-A0A537N4H3-F1
#
_entry.id   AF-A0A537N4H3-F1
#
_cell.length_a   1.000
_cell.length_b   1.000
_cell.length_c   1.000
_cell.angle_alpha   90.00
_cell.angle_beta   90.00
_cell.angle_gamma   90.00
#
_symmetry.space_group_name_H-M   'P 1'
#
loop_
_entity.id
_entity.type
_entity.pdbx_description
1 polymer ?
#
loop_
_entity_poly.entity_id
_entity_poly.type
_entity_poly.pdbx_seq_one_letter_code
_entity_poly.pdbx_strand_id
1 'polypeptide(L)'
;MIVSACVLVLIGAAAYAILSGSRTTTSSSPATQRNTVAAMGRIEPRSGIINLGAGSPPDRLESLLVDRGDLVKRGDALGYLAGYAE
;
A
#
# COMPACT_ATOMS: atom_id res chain seq x y z
N MET A 1 50.19 -5.19 60.98
CA MET A 1 49.28 -4.06 60.65
C MET A 1 48.94 -3.94 59.16
N ILE A 2 49.75 -4.45 58.22
CA ILE A 2 49.54 -4.33 56.77
C ILE A 2 48.37 -5.19 56.24
N VAL A 3 48.16 -6.38 56.81
CA VAL A 3 47.12 -7.33 56.36
C VAL A 3 45.70 -6.82 56.63
N SER A 4 45.50 -6.10 57.74
CA SER A 4 44.20 -5.51 58.11
C SER A 4 43.76 -4.40 57.14
N ALA A 5 44.71 -3.60 56.65
CA ALA A 5 44.44 -2.54 55.69
C ALA A 5 44.00 -3.08 54.32
N CYS A 6 44.59 -4.18 53.85
CA CYS A 6 44.18 -4.80 52.57
C CYS A 6 42.76 -5.36 52.63
N VAL A 7 42.36 -5.96 53.76
CA VAL A 7 41.01 -6.53 53.93
C VAL A 7 39.93 -5.44 53.87
N LEU A 8 40.19 -4.29 54.50
CA LEU A 8 39.27 -3.14 54.47
C LEU A 8 39.12 -2.54 53.06
N VAL A 9 40.21 -2.46 52.28
CA VAL A 9 40.16 -1.95 50.90
C VAL A 9 39.38 -2.88 49.98
N LEU A 10 39.56 -4.20 50.12
CA LEU A 10 38.86 -5.18 49.28
C LEU A 10 37.35 -5.22 49.55
N ILE A 11 36.93 -5.11 50.82
CA ILE A 11 35.52 -5.08 51.20
C ILE A 11 34.87 -3.77 50.73
N GLY A 12 35.57 -2.64 50.84
CA GLY A 12 35.08 -1.34 50.37
C GLY A 12 34.87 -1.31 48.85
N ALA A 13 35.79 -1.89 48.07
CA ALA A 13 35.68 -1.96 46.61
C ALA A 13 34.51 -2.84 46.15
N ALA A 14 34.28 -3.98 46.82
CA ALA A 14 33.16 -4.86 46.52
C ALA A 14 31.81 -4.20 46.83
N ALA A 15 31.69 -3.51 47.98
CA ALA A 15 30.48 -2.77 48.33
C ALA A 15 30.21 -1.61 47.36
N TYR A 16 31.27 -0.91 46.91
CA TYR A 16 31.15 0.15 45.93
C TYR A 16 30.69 -0.38 44.57
N ALA A 17 31.17 -1.54 44.12
CA ALA A 17 30.74 -2.15 42.86
C ALA A 17 29.26 -2.59 42.89
N ILE A 18 28.78 -3.09 44.03
CA ILE A 18 27.37 -3.49 44.21
C ILE A 18 26.46 -2.25 44.29
N LEU A 19 26.90 -1.19 44.98
CA LEU A 19 26.14 0.06 45.08
C LEU A 19 26.19 0.91 43.80
N SER A 20 27.26 0.76 43.01
CA SER A 20 27.48 1.44 41.71
C SER A 20 26.64 0.87 40.57
N GLY A 21 25.61 0.06 40.89
CA GLY A 21 24.54 -0.42 40.02
C GLY A 21 24.72 -0.07 38.55
N SER A 22 25.40 -0.96 37.82
CA SER A 22 25.67 -0.84 36.39
C SER A 22 24.33 -0.84 35.66
N ARG A 23 23.75 0.34 35.44
CA ARG A 23 22.56 0.49 34.61
C ARG A 23 22.94 0.11 33.18
N THR A 24 22.61 -1.11 32.81
CA THR A 24 22.60 -1.54 31.41
C THR A 24 21.56 -0.69 30.71
N THR A 25 21.99 0.42 30.10
CA THR A 25 21.16 1.21 29.21
C THR A 25 20.92 0.37 27.96
N THR A 26 19.83 -0.37 27.94
CA THR A 26 19.30 -0.95 26.71
C THR A 26 18.96 0.21 25.79
N SER A 27 19.85 0.53 24.85
CA SER A 27 19.60 1.50 23.80
C SER A 27 18.49 0.95 22.90
N SER A 28 17.23 1.29 23.23
CA SER A 28 16.13 1.07 22.31
C SER A 28 16.33 2.00 21.11
N SER A 29 16.65 1.43 19.95
CA SER A 29 16.61 2.18 18.70
C SER A 29 15.20 2.75 18.53
N PRO A 30 15.04 4.05 18.20
CA PRO A 30 13.72 4.63 18.04
C PRO A 30 12.98 3.85 16.96
N ALA A 31 11.88 3.21 17.33
CA ALA A 31 11.02 2.55 16.37
C ALA A 31 10.50 3.60 15.39
N THR A 32 10.85 3.47 14.11
CA THR A 32 10.30 4.33 13.06
C THR A 32 8.78 4.11 13.02
N GLN A 33 8.03 5.06 13.56
CA GLN A 33 6.58 5.02 13.57
C GLN A 33 6.08 5.22 12.13
N ARG A 34 5.63 4.13 11.48
CA ARG A 34 5.01 4.19 10.16
C ARG A 34 3.64 4.85 10.31
N ASN A 35 3.48 6.04 9.75
CA ASN A 35 2.18 6.68 9.63
C ASN A 35 1.47 6.12 8.40
N THR A 36 0.39 5.38 8.59
CA THR A 36 -0.41 4.79 7.50
C THR A 36 -1.73 5.53 7.40
N VAL A 37 -2.03 6.05 6.22
CA VAL A 37 -3.31 6.69 5.92
C VAL A 37 -4.15 5.72 5.09
N ALA A 38 -5.33 5.40 5.59
CA ALA A 38 -6.34 4.69 4.81
C ALA A 38 -7.31 5.70 4.20
N ALA A 39 -7.50 5.62 2.89
CA ALA A 39 -8.49 6.41 2.18
C ALA A 39 -9.26 5.47 1.23
N MET A 40 -10.59 5.62 1.21
CA MET A 40 -11.43 4.89 0.25
C MET A 40 -11.40 5.63 -1.09
N GLY A 41 -10.73 5.02 -2.06
CA GLY A 41 -10.73 5.50 -3.45
C GLY A 41 -11.85 4.84 -4.27
N ARG A 42 -12.22 5.48 -5.38
CA ARG A 42 -13.04 4.88 -6.43
C ARG A 42 -12.12 4.24 -7.48
N ILE A 43 -12.49 3.06 -7.95
CA ILE A 43 -11.82 2.41 -9.10
C ILE A 43 -12.50 2.87 -10.38
N GLU A 44 -11.72 3.27 -11.37
CA GLU A 44 -12.20 3.65 -12.71
C GLU A 44 -11.34 3.00 -13.79
N PRO A 45 -11.89 2.75 -14.99
CA PRO A 45 -11.10 2.27 -16.12
C PRO A 45 -10.01 3.29 -16.48
N ARG A 46 -8.77 2.81 -16.67
CA ARG A 46 -7.64 3.66 -17.08
C ARG A 46 -7.92 4.45 -18.36
N SER A 47 -8.68 3.87 -19.28
CA SER A 47 -9.08 4.48 -20.56
C SER A 47 -10.36 5.31 -20.47
N GLY A 48 -11.03 5.35 -19.31
CA GLY A 48 -12.37 5.90 -19.16
C GLY A 48 -13.47 5.03 -19.77
N ILE A 49 -14.69 5.57 -19.78
CA ILE A 49 -15.89 4.95 -20.35
C ILE A 49 -16.27 5.75 -21.60
N ILE A 50 -16.55 5.04 -22.70
CA ILE A 50 -17.00 5.65 -23.96
C ILE A 50 -18.45 5.25 -24.17
N ASN A 51 -19.34 6.25 -24.20
CA ASN A 51 -20.74 6.05 -24.57
C ASN A 51 -20.86 6.13 -26.09
N LEU A 52 -21.25 5.03 -26.72
CA LEU A 52 -21.40 4.93 -28.17
C LEU A 52 -22.86 5.17 -28.56
N GLY A 53 -23.06 5.83 -29.69
CA GLY A 53 -24.37 6.05 -30.30
C GLY A 53 -24.24 6.14 -31.81
N ALA A 54 -25.33 5.86 -32.52
CA ALA A 54 -25.41 5.83 -33.98
C ALA A 54 -25.24 7.21 -34.67
N GLY A 55 -25.17 8.30 -33.89
CA GLY A 55 -25.17 9.66 -34.42
C GLY A 55 -26.57 10.20 -34.71
N SER A 56 -26.65 11.28 -35.47
CA SER A 56 -27.90 11.93 -35.90
C SER A 56 -27.91 12.07 -37.43
N PRO A 57 -29.04 11.80 -38.11
CA PRO A 57 -30.33 11.40 -37.56
C PRO A 57 -30.31 9.99 -36.95
N PRO A 58 -31.24 9.66 -36.03
CA PRO A 58 -31.34 8.31 -35.50
C PRO A 58 -31.74 7.33 -36.60
N ASP A 59 -31.18 6.12 -36.55
CA ASP A 59 -31.50 5.02 -37.47
C ASP A 59 -31.84 3.75 -36.66
N ARG A 60 -32.50 2.78 -37.32
CA ARG A 60 -32.84 1.49 -36.74
C ARG A 60 -31.60 0.60 -36.65
N LEU A 61 -31.37 0.01 -35.49
CA LEU A 61 -30.38 -1.06 -35.31
C LEU A 61 -30.87 -2.33 -36.04
N GLU A 62 -30.12 -2.78 -37.04
CA GLU A 62 -30.43 -3.98 -37.81
C GLU A 62 -29.82 -5.22 -37.17
N SER A 63 -28.55 -5.14 -36.76
CA SER A 63 -27.85 -6.24 -36.10
C SER A 63 -26.87 -5.76 -35.04
N LEU A 64 -26.69 -6.58 -33.99
CA LEU A 64 -25.68 -6.41 -32.96
C LEU A 64 -24.78 -7.65 -32.96
N LEU A 65 -23.47 -7.44 -33.08
CA LEU A 65 -22.49 -8.51 -33.31
C LEU A 65 -21.71 -8.89 -32.05
N VAL A 66 -22.04 -8.26 -30.91
CA VAL A 66 -21.32 -8.41 -29.65
C VAL A 66 -22.29 -8.64 -28.51
N ASP A 67 -21.85 -9.44 -27.54
CA ASP A 67 -22.52 -9.65 -26.27
C ASP A 67 -21.85 -8.84 -25.15
N ARG A 68 -22.56 -8.73 -24.02
CA ARG A 68 -22.01 -8.05 -22.85
C ARG A 68 -20.81 -8.81 -22.31
N GLY A 69 -19.69 -8.09 -22.16
CA GLY A 69 -18.46 -8.63 -21.60
C GLY A 69 -17.46 -9.06 -22.66
N ASP A 70 -17.83 -9.03 -23.93
CA ASP A 70 -16.92 -9.32 -25.03
C ASP A 70 -15.77 -8.31 -25.08
N LEU A 71 -14.58 -8.83 -25.38
CA LEU A 71 -13.41 -8.01 -25.66
C LEU A 71 -13.43 -7.61 -27.13
N VAL A 72 -13.31 -6.30 -27.38
CA VAL A 72 -13.28 -5.72 -28.73
C VAL A 72 -12.00 -4.92 -28.95
N LYS A 73 -11.55 -4.84 -30.20
CA LYS A 73 -10.41 -4.03 -30.62
C LYS A 73 -10.91 -2.79 -31.37
N ARG A 74 -10.02 -1.80 -31.47
CA ARG A 74 -10.31 -0.60 -32.27
C ARG A 74 -10.55 -1.02 -33.72
N GLY A 75 -11.68 -0.59 -34.28
CA GLY A 75 -12.07 -0.88 -35.66
C GLY A 75 -13.00 -2.07 -35.81
N ASP A 76 -13.22 -2.86 -34.75
CA ASP A 76 -14.20 -3.94 -34.79
C ASP A 76 -15.61 -3.37 -34.94
N ALA A 77 -16.41 -3.95 -35.84
CA ALA A 77 -17.80 -3.61 -35.99
C ALA A 77 -18.60 -4.17 -34.80
N LEU A 78 -19.30 -3.30 -34.07
CA LEU A 78 -20.15 -3.71 -32.95
C LEU A 78 -21.56 -4.11 -33.40
N GLY A 79 -22.01 -3.60 -34.56
CA GLY A 79 -23.35 -3.78 -35.09
C GLY A 79 -23.54 -2.95 -36.35
N TYR A 80 -24.66 -3.16 -37.04
CA TYR A 80 -25.03 -2.43 -38.24
C TYR A 80 -26.38 -1.75 -38.07
N LEU A 81 -26.48 -0.54 -38.62
CA LEU A 81 -27.72 0.20 -38.76
C LEU A 81 -28.36 -0.16 -40.11
N ALA A 82 -29.68 -0.03 -40.21
CA ALA A 82 -30.42 -0.38 -41.41
C ALA A 82 -29.90 0.36 -42.65
N GLY A 83 -29.62 1.66 -42.55
CA GLY A 83 -29.13 2.48 -43.67
C GLY A 83 -27.68 2.21 -44.09
N TYR A 84 -26.92 1.37 -43.37
CA TYR A 84 -25.58 0.94 -43.80
C TYR A 84 -25.62 -0.26 -44.76
N ALA A 85 -26.70 -1.04 -44.75
CA ALA A 85 -26.84 -2.25 -45.56
C ALA A 85 -27.41 -1.98 -46.97
N GLU A 86 -27.82 -0.74 -47.26
CA GLU A 86 -28.21 -0.26 -48.59
C GLU A 86 -27.00 0.23 -49.40
#